data_AF-A0AB35R7H8-F1
#
_entry.id   AF-A0AB35R7H8-F1
#
_cell.length_a   1.000
_cell.length_b   1.000
_cell.length_c   1.000
_cell.angle_alpha   90.00
_cell.angle_beta   90.00
_cell.angle_gamma   90.00
#
_symmetry.space_group_name_H-M   'P 1'
#
loop_
_entity.id
_entity.type
_entity.pdbx_description
1 polymer ?
#
loop_
_entity_poly.entity_id
_entity_poly.type
_entity_poly.pdbx_seq_one_letter_code
_entity_poly.pdbx_strand_id
1 'polypeptide(L)' 'MDVIKVRLCVYGQNNTKLGTMDSEGVIRSDRAVILRVIDGAAYSMHESYLGKLVDGVCRTSRGELIFTLRDS' A
#
# COMPACT_ATOMS: atom_id res chain seq x y z
N MET A 1 -24.46 11.47 -1.61
CA MET A 1 -23.92 10.11 -1.44
C MET A 1 -22.50 10.31 -0.95
N ASP A 2 -22.31 10.31 0.36
CA ASP A 2 -21.01 10.48 0.98
C ASP A 2 -20.11 9.32 0.55
N VAL A 3 -19.20 9.59 -0.37
CA VAL A 3 -18.13 8.66 -0.70
C VAL A 3 -17.26 8.60 0.54
N ILE A 4 -17.49 7.61 1.40
CA ILE A 4 -16.59 7.27 2.48
C ILE A 4 -15.24 7.05 1.79
N LYS A 5 -14.33 8.02 1.88
CA LYS A 5 -12.96 7.88 1.43
C LYS A 5 -12.32 6.87 2.36
N VAL A 6 -12.48 5.59 2.06
CA VAL A 6 -11.82 4.51 2.78
C VAL A 6 -10.32 4.76 2.60
N ARG A 7 -9.69 5.21 3.67
CA ARG A 7 -8.24 5.36 3.75
C ARG A 7 -7.72 4.22 4.59
N LEU A 8 -7.05 3.28 3.94
CA LEU A 8 -6.42 2.18 4.65
C LEU A 8 -5.09 2.66 5.22
N CYS A 9 -4.82 2.38 6.48
CA CYS A 9 -3.51 2.56 7.07
C CYS A 9 -2.54 1.52 6.50
N VAL A 10 -1.34 1.97 6.12
CA VAL A 10 -0.30 1.12 5.54
C VAL A 10 0.82 0.93 6.55
N TYR A 11 1.14 -0.33 6.85
CA TYR A 11 2.18 -0.70 7.80
C TYR A 11 3.24 -1.59 7.15
N GLY A 12 4.50 -1.24 7.31
CA GLY A 12 5.64 -2.03 6.85
C GLY A 12 5.99 -3.16 7.81
N GLN A 13 7.22 -3.65 7.67
CA GLN A 13 7.81 -4.59 8.61
C GLN A 13 7.80 -4.04 10.04
N ASN A 14 7.74 -4.94 11.02
CA ASN A 14 7.69 -4.59 12.46
C ASN A 14 6.54 -3.64 12.85
N ASN A 15 5.46 -3.64 12.06
CA ASN A 15 4.29 -2.79 12.30
C ASN A 15 4.58 -1.28 12.25
N THR A 16 5.65 -0.87 11.54
CA THR A 16 5.96 0.55 11.34
C THR A 16 4.95 1.19 10.40
N LYS A 17 4.28 2.26 10.84
CA LYS A 17 3.34 2.99 9.99
C LYS A 17 4.10 3.68 8.86
N LEU A 18 3.75 3.35 7.62
CA LEU A 18 4.33 3.94 6.42
C LEU A 18 3.47 5.06 5.85
N GLY A 19 2.16 5.04 6.09
CA GLY A 19 1.26 6.03 5.51
C GLY A 19 -0.19 5.58 5.42
N THR A 20 -0.89 6.13 4.43
CA THR A 20 -2.27 5.75 4.08
C THR A 20 -2.40 5.50 2.58
N MET A 21 -3.27 4.58 2.20
CA MET A 21 -3.66 4.29 0.83
C MET A 21 -5.03 4.90 0.56
N ASP A 22 -5.19 5.57 -0.59
CA ASP A 22 -6.49 6.03 -1.08
C ASP A 22 -7.18 5.00 -1.98
N SER A 23 -8.40 5.30 -2.44
CA SER A 23 -9.20 4.43 -3.32
C SER A 23 -8.52 4.12 -4.65
N GLU A 24 -7.58 4.97 -5.09
CA GLU A 24 -6.84 4.80 -6.34
C GLU A 24 -5.57 3.96 -6.15
N GLY A 25 -5.37 3.37 -4.96
CA GLY A 25 -4.21 2.56 -4.65
C GLY A 25 -2.92 3.37 -4.43
N VAL A 26 -3.02 4.70 -4.28
CA VAL A 26 -1.85 5.56 -4.08
C VAL A 26 -1.51 5.63 -2.59
N ILE A 27 -0.31 5.17 -2.23
CA ILE A 27 0.17 5.18 -0.85
C ILE A 27 0.99 6.45 -0.61
N ARG A 28 0.61 7.21 0.42
CA ARG A 28 1.30 8.43 0.84
C ARG A 28 1.73 8.40 2.30
N SER A 29 2.95 8.86 2.54
CA SER A 29 3.39 9.35 3.86
C SER A 29 3.26 10.87 3.85
N ASP A 30 2.40 11.41 4.70
CA ASP A 30 2.03 12.83 4.69
C ASP A 30 1.59 13.33 3.30
N ARG A 31 2.47 14.08 2.61
CA ARG A 31 2.23 14.60 1.25
C ARG A 31 3.02 13.87 0.16
N ALA A 32 3.96 13.01 0.55
CA ALA A 32 4.82 12.31 -0.39
C ALA A 32 4.17 10.99 -0.84
N VAL A 33 4.12 10.75 -2.14
CA VAL A 33 3.76 9.42 -2.68
C VAL A 33 4.99 8.52 -2.55
N ILE A 34 4.81 7.34 -1.98
CA ILE A 34 5.90 6.39 -1.74
C ILE A 34 5.75 5.09 -2.52
N LEU A 35 4.51 4.67 -2.79
CA LEU A 35 4.18 3.43 -3.51
C LEU A 35 2.86 3.60 -4.26
N ARG A 36 2.63 2.78 -5.28
CA ARG A 36 1.35 2.65 -5.97
C ARG A 36 0.93 1.19 -6.04
N VAL A 37 -0.36 0.92 -5.88
CA VAL A 37 -0.96 -0.38 -6.14
C VAL A 37 -1.91 -0.27 -7.31
N ILE A 38 -1.68 -1.05 -8.35
CA ILE A 38 -2.46 -1.08 -9.58
C ILE A 38 -2.81 -2.54 -9.84
N ASP A 39 -4.11 -2.86 -9.91
CA ASP A 39 -4.62 -4.21 -10.12
C ASP A 39 -4.00 -5.27 -9.17
N GLY A 40 -3.78 -4.86 -7.91
CA GLY A 40 -3.18 -5.71 -6.87
C GLY A 40 -1.66 -5.89 -6.98
N ALA A 41 -0.98 -5.27 -7.95
CA ALA A 41 0.48 -5.23 -8.03
C ALA A 41 1.02 -3.92 -7.43
N ALA A 42 2.06 -4.02 -6.61
CA ALA A 42 2.71 -2.89 -5.97
C ALA A 42 3.95 -2.45 -6.75
N TYR A 43 4.09 -1.13 -6.91
CA TYR A 43 5.17 -0.50 -7.66
C TYR A 43 5.85 0.61 -6.85
N SER A 44 7.15 0.78 -7.09
CA SER A 44 7.91 1.94 -6.62
C SER A 44 7.51 3.22 -7.36
N MET A 45 8.03 4.37 -6.92
CA MET A 45 7.88 5.64 -7.64
C MET A 45 8.60 5.67 -8.99
N HIS A 46 9.49 4.70 -9.25
CA HIS A 46 10.18 4.52 -10.52
C HIS A 46 9.56 3.37 -11.35
N GLU A 47 8.29 3.06 -11.12
CA GLU A 47 7.51 2.07 -11.88
C GLU A 47 8.08 0.64 -11.82
N SER A 48 8.98 0.38 -10.87
CA SER A 48 9.54 -0.95 -10.68
C SER A 48 8.55 -1.80 -9.91
N TYR A 49 8.19 -2.97 -10.45
CA TYR A 49 7.38 -3.96 -9.74
C TYR A 49 8.09 -4.44 -8.47
N LEU A 50 7.37 -4.46 -7.36
CA LEU A 50 7.92 -4.86 -6.06
C LEU A 50 7.28 -6.15 -5.54
N GLY A 51 5.99 -6.34 -5.79
CA GLY A 51 5.25 -7.44 -5.20
C GLY A 51 3.76 -7.40 -5.47
N LYS A 52 3.04 -8.35 -4.88
CA LYS A 52 1.60 -8.50 -5.05
C LYS A 52 0.90 -8.31 -3.71
N LEU A 53 -0.15 -7.51 -3.73
CA LEU A 53 -1.11 -7.33 -2.66
C LEU A 53 -2.23 -8.37 -2.80
N VAL A 54 -2.37 -9.22 -1.80
CA VAL A 54 -3.46 -10.21 -1.70
C VAL A 54 -3.97 -10.18 -0.27
N ASP A 55 -5.29 -10.11 -0.10
CA ASP A 55 -5.97 -10.10 1.21
C ASP A 55 -5.35 -9.11 2.21
N GLY A 56 -5.04 -7.89 1.75
CA GLY A 56 -4.46 -6.82 2.57
C GLY A 56 -2.98 -6.98 2.90
N VAL A 57 -2.28 -8.01 2.37
CA VAL A 57 -0.86 -8.26 2.61
C VAL A 57 -0.08 -8.18 1.30
N CYS A 58 0.90 -7.28 1.24
CA CYS A 58 1.78 -7.12 0.08
C CYS A 58 3.14 -7.79 0.31
N ARG A 59 3.51 -8.69 -0.59
CA ARG A 59 4.77 -9.46 -0.52
C ARG A 59 5.53 -9.47 -1.83
N THR A 60 6.85 -9.58 -1.75
CA THR A 60 7.71 -9.86 -2.91
C THR A 60 7.39 -11.24 -3.48
N SER A 61 7.91 -11.55 -4.68
CA SER A 61 7.81 -12.88 -5.28
C SER A 61 8.45 -14.00 -4.43
N ARG A 62 9.35 -13.63 -3.49
CA ARG A 62 10.00 -14.55 -2.55
C ARG A 62 9.25 -14.65 -1.20
N GLY A 63 8.12 -13.97 -1.06
CA GLY A 63 7.30 -13.99 0.16
C GLY A 63 7.73 -12.99 1.24
N GLU A 64 8.70 -12.12 0.96
CA GLU A 64 9.14 -11.09 1.91
C GLU A 64 8.05 -10.03 2.07
N LEU A 65 7.72 -9.67 3.32
CA LEU A 65 6.72 -8.64 3.60
C LEU A 65 7.21 -7.27 3.15
N ILE A 66 6.39 -6.59 2.34
CA ILE A 66 6.58 -5.18 1.96
C ILE A 66 5.72 -4.30 2.86
N PHE A 67 4.41 -4.53 2.87
CA PHE A 67 3.46 -3.83 3.74
C PHE A 67 2.17 -4.62 3.97
N THR A 68 1.36 -4.18 4.94
CA THR A 68 0.00 -4.62 5.22
C THR A 68 -0.95 -3.42 5.24
N LEU A 69 -2.21 -3.66 4.87
CA LEU A 69 -3.31 -2.71 4.95
C LEU A 69 -4.18 -3.01 6.17
N ARG A 70 -4.65 -1.96 6.84
CA ARG A 70 -5.62 -2.04 7.95
C ARG A 70 -6.63 -0.92 7.86
N ASP A 71 -7.83 -1.16 8.34
CA ASP A 71 -8.80 -0.10 8.54
C ASP A 71 -8.25 0.95 9.51
N SER A 72 -8.62 2.21 9.28
CA SER A 72 -8.21 3.37 10.09
C SER A 72 -8.98 3.48 11.39
#